data_AF-A0A2V8RL27-F1
#
_entry.id   AF-A0A2V8RL27-F1
#
_cell.length_a   1.000
_cell.length_b   1.000
_cell.length_c   1.000
_cell.angle_alpha   90.00
_cell.angle_beta   90.00
_cell.angle_gamma   90.00
#
_symmetry.space_group_name_H-M   'P 1'
#
loop_
_entity.id
_entity.type
_entity.pdbx_description
1 polymer ?
#
loop_
_entity_poly.entity_id
_entity_poly.type
_entity_poly.pdbx_seq_one_letter_code
_entity_poly.pdbx_strand_id
1 'polypeptide(L)'
;IQLFKVAMLLDAVSPKPMLLFTDELLQLAVSFLDLIEVNMPRLSQAAGRNELAAIQQRALEAIQHNGGWMLEKDMRKLVEIDCNWSETANILRHLEETQQISRVMWKMPGEKEAWMLFLPGIQDKLAKEGVIKVTKT
;
A
#
# COMPACT_ATOMS: atom_id res chain seq x y z
N ILE A 1 9.33 -3.77 12.25
CA ILE A 1 9.01 -2.36 12.66
C ILE A 1 9.64 -2.00 14.01
N GLN A 2 9.46 -2.79 15.08
CA GLN A 2 10.07 -2.48 16.40
C GLN A 2 11.62 -2.39 16.38
N LEU A 3 12.30 -3.27 15.64
CA LEU A 3 13.77 -3.27 15.57
C LEU A 3 14.34 -1.96 14.97
N PHE A 4 13.68 -1.40 13.96
CA PHE A 4 14.08 -0.12 13.37
C PHE A 4 13.88 1.05 14.32
N LYS A 5 12.78 1.05 15.09
CA LYS A 5 12.54 2.07 16.14
C LYS A 5 13.63 2.02 17.22
N VAL A 6 14.06 0.81 17.62
CA VAL A 6 15.15 0.64 18.59
C VAL A 6 16.49 1.08 18.02
N ALA A 7 16.82 0.72 16.78
CA ALA A 7 18.04 1.16 16.11
C ALA A 7 18.12 2.69 15.94
N MET A 8 16.99 3.35 15.66
CA MET A 8 16.91 4.81 15.55
C MET A 8 17.05 5.52 16.89
N LEU A 9 16.45 4.98 17.95
CA LEU A 9 16.66 5.51 19.29
C LEU A 9 18.15 5.42 19.64
N LEU A 10 18.81 4.31 19.34
CA LEU A 10 20.26 4.13 19.57
C LEU A 10 21.12 5.08 18.73
N ASP A 11 20.75 5.32 17.46
CA ASP A 11 21.47 6.25 16.58
C ASP A 11 21.27 7.72 16.97
N ALA A 12 20.06 8.09 17.41
CA ALA A 12 19.74 9.44 17.87
C ALA A 12 20.55 9.85 19.13
N VAL A 13 20.90 8.89 20.00
CA VAL A 13 21.81 9.12 21.15
C VAL A 13 23.28 8.87 20.82
N SER A 14 23.62 8.32 19.65
CA SER A 14 25.01 8.06 19.22
C SER A 14 25.93 9.30 19.28
N PRO A 15 25.50 10.50 18.81
CA PRO A 15 26.36 11.69 18.86
C PRO A 15 26.48 12.32 20.26
N LYS A 16 25.55 12.06 21.17
CA LYS A 16 25.60 12.47 22.59
C LYS A 16 24.82 11.44 23.43
N PRO A 17 25.47 10.41 24.00
CA PRO A 17 24.80 9.38 24.77
C PRO A 17 24.36 9.94 26.13
N MET A 18 23.26 10.68 26.12
CA MET A 18 22.63 11.20 27.32
C MET A 18 21.43 10.29 27.64
N LEU A 19 21.35 9.80 28.87
CA LEU A 19 20.27 8.96 29.39
C LEU A 19 18.95 9.73 29.59
N LEU A 20 18.72 10.81 28.84
CA LEU A 20 17.58 11.71 29.01
C LEU A 20 16.92 11.97 27.65
N PHE A 21 15.66 11.58 27.55
CA PHE A 21 14.80 11.92 26.42
C PHE A 21 14.33 13.37 26.58
N THR A 22 14.86 14.28 25.77
CA THR A 22 14.37 15.66 25.67
C THR A 22 13.35 15.78 24.56
N ASP A 23 12.47 16.78 24.65
CA ASP A 23 11.44 17.04 23.63
C ASP A 23 12.04 17.27 22.23
N GLU A 24 13.22 17.90 22.18
CA GLU A 24 13.98 18.12 20.94
C GLU A 24 14.42 16.81 20.27
N LEU A 25 14.88 15.83 21.06
CA LEU A 25 15.28 14.51 20.56
C LEU A 25 14.06 13.70 20.09
N LEU A 26 12.93 13.82 20.77
CA LEU A 26 11.67 13.20 20.35
C LEU A 26 11.17 13.80 19.03
N GLN A 27 11.22 15.13 18.87
CA GLN A 27 10.86 15.79 17.61
C GLN A 27 11.78 15.37 16.45
N LEU A 28 13.07 15.23 16.72
CA LEU A 28 14.03 14.75 15.71
C LEU A 28 13.74 13.30 15.31
N ALA A 29 13.45 12.41 16.27
CA ALA A 29 13.08 11.03 16.00
C ALA A 29 11.77 10.91 15.19
N VAL A 30 10.77 11.74 15.50
CA VAL A 30 9.52 11.82 14.72
C VAL A 30 9.79 12.28 13.29
N SER A 31 10.65 13.29 13.11
CA SER A 31 11.02 13.79 11.78
C SER A 31 11.73 12.72 10.94
N PHE A 32 12.58 11.89 11.56
CA PHE A 32 13.19 10.74 10.89
C PHE A 32 12.16 9.66 10.52
N LEU A 33 11.15 9.43 11.36
CA LEU A 33 10.07 8.48 11.08
C LEU A 33 9.24 8.93 9.87
N ASP A 34 8.87 10.20 9.78
CA ASP A 34 8.09 10.72 8.65
C ASP A 34 8.82 10.52 7.32
N LEU A 35 10.14 10.78 7.30
CA LEU A 35 10.96 10.63 6.09
C LEU A 35 11.16 9.17 5.70
N ILE A 36 11.16 8.26 6.68
CA ILE A 36 11.35 6.82 6.45
C ILE A 36 10.04 6.13 6.13
N GLU A 37 8.90 6.50 6.72
CA GLU A 37 7.59 5.95 6.35
C GLU A 37 7.29 6.12 4.86
N VAL A 38 7.66 7.28 4.29
CA VAL A 38 7.57 7.55 2.84
C VAL A 38 8.48 6.60 2.03
N ASN A 39 9.59 6.14 2.59
CA ASN A 39 10.59 5.30 1.93
C ASN A 39 10.59 3.82 2.37
N MET A 40 9.77 3.44 3.34
CA MET A 40 9.64 2.09 3.90
C MET A 40 9.35 1.01 2.84
N PRO A 41 8.55 1.28 1.78
CA PRO A 41 8.38 0.33 0.69
C PRO A 41 9.70 -0.01 -0.02
N ARG A 42 10.56 1.00 -0.26
CA ARG A 42 11.86 0.83 -0.92
C ARG A 42 12.89 0.12 -0.02
N LEU A 43 12.90 0.44 1.27
CA LEU A 43 13.79 -0.21 2.25
C LEU A 43 13.45 -1.68 2.45
N SER A 44 12.16 -2.02 2.42
CA SER A 44 11.68 -3.40 2.52
C SER A 44 12.06 -4.23 1.29
N GLN A 45 12.22 -3.59 0.12
CA GLN A 45 12.71 -4.20 -1.12
C GLN A 45 14.23 -4.48 -1.07
N ALA A 46 15.02 -3.56 -0.51
CA ALA A 46 16.47 -3.69 -0.38
C ALA A 46 16.93 -4.72 0.68
N ALA A 47 16.11 -4.97 1.70
CA ALA A 47 16.44 -5.89 2.80
C ALA A 47 16.32 -7.40 2.45
N GLY A 48 15.93 -7.74 1.21
CA GLY A 48 16.02 -9.09 0.67
C GLY A 48 15.20 -10.16 1.40
N ARG A 49 13.90 -10.24 1.11
CA ARG A 49 13.05 -11.46 1.07
C ARG A 49 11.58 -11.07 0.95
N ASN A 50 11.18 -10.55 -0.20
CA ASN A 50 9.78 -10.62 -0.58
C ASN A 50 9.68 -10.62 -2.11
N GLU A 51 9.77 -11.80 -2.72
CA GLU A 51 9.56 -11.97 -4.17
C GLU A 51 8.18 -11.40 -4.59
N LEU A 52 7.23 -11.42 -3.66
CA LEU A 52 5.90 -10.84 -3.82
C LEU A 52 5.88 -9.30 -3.74
N ALA A 53 6.91 -8.63 -3.22
CA ALA A 53 6.92 -7.15 -3.14
C ALA A 53 7.06 -6.51 -4.53
N ALA A 54 7.89 -7.07 -5.41
CA ALA A 54 7.98 -6.60 -6.79
C ALA A 54 6.66 -6.80 -7.55
N ILE A 55 5.92 -7.85 -7.20
CA ILE A 55 4.62 -8.19 -7.79
C ILE A 55 3.55 -7.23 -7.26
N GLN A 56 3.50 -7.00 -5.94
CA GLN A 56 2.65 -6.00 -5.29
C GLN A 56 2.84 -4.61 -5.88
N GLN A 57 4.10 -4.21 -6.11
CA GLN A 57 4.41 -2.91 -6.68
C GLN A 57 3.92 -2.79 -8.13
N ARG A 58 4.18 -3.80 -8.99
CA ARG A 58 3.64 -3.82 -10.35
C ARG A 58 2.12 -3.77 -10.38
N ALA A 59 1.49 -4.47 -9.44
CA ALA A 59 0.05 -4.45 -9.22
C ALA A 59 -0.47 -3.03 -8.98
N LEU A 60 0.16 -2.29 -8.04
CA LEU A 60 -0.21 -0.91 -7.73
C LEU A 60 0.06 0.05 -8.90
N GLU A 61 1.21 -0.10 -9.56
CA GLU A 61 1.58 0.70 -10.74
C GLU A 61 0.56 0.50 -11.86
N ALA A 62 0.12 -0.74 -12.11
CA ALA A 62 -0.86 -1.02 -13.14
C ALA A 62 -2.24 -0.38 -12.83
N ILE A 63 -2.67 -0.37 -11.57
CA ILE A 63 -3.89 0.35 -11.15
C ILE A 63 -3.69 1.86 -11.34
N GLN A 64 -2.52 2.39 -10.98
CA GLN A 64 -2.20 3.81 -11.15
C GLN A 64 -2.22 4.24 -12.61
N HIS A 65 -1.65 3.43 -13.52
CA HIS A 65 -1.65 3.69 -14.96
C HIS A 65 -3.06 3.66 -15.57
N ASN A 66 -3.99 2.89 -15.00
CA ASN A 66 -5.39 2.84 -15.42
C ASN A 66 -6.27 3.97 -14.81
N GLY A 67 -5.66 5.06 -14.35
CA GLY A 67 -6.39 6.18 -13.75
C GLY A 67 -6.83 5.91 -12.31
N GLY A 68 -6.16 4.97 -11.62
CA GLY A 68 -6.37 4.68 -10.21
C GLY A 68 -7.45 3.64 -9.91
N TRP A 69 -7.93 2.92 -10.92
CA TRP A 69 -8.87 1.80 -10.76
C TRP A 69 -8.61 0.68 -11.78
N MET A 70 -9.01 -0.55 -11.44
CA MET A 70 -8.88 -1.71 -12.34
C MET A 70 -9.83 -2.84 -11.95
N LEU A 71 -10.38 -3.57 -12.93
CA LEU A 71 -11.11 -4.82 -12.69
C LEU A 71 -10.22 -5.87 -12.00
N GLU A 72 -10.75 -6.55 -10.98
CA GLU A 72 -10.00 -7.59 -10.28
C GLU A 72 -9.58 -8.73 -11.22
N LYS A 73 -10.42 -9.04 -12.22
CA LYS A 73 -10.11 -10.06 -13.22
C LYS A 73 -8.84 -9.73 -14.02
N ASP A 74 -8.64 -8.47 -14.37
CA ASP A 74 -7.48 -8.06 -15.17
C ASP A 74 -6.22 -7.93 -14.32
N MET A 75 -6.38 -7.49 -13.06
CA MET A 75 -5.32 -7.56 -12.06
C MET A 75 -4.83 -9.00 -11.84
N ARG A 76 -5.76 -9.95 -11.68
CA ARG A 76 -5.41 -11.37 -11.50
C ARG A 76 -4.61 -11.91 -12.68
N LYS A 77 -5.02 -11.64 -13.92
CA LYS A 77 -4.26 -12.05 -15.12
C LYS A 77 -2.84 -11.49 -15.13
N LEU A 78 -2.65 -10.26 -14.65
CA LEU A 78 -1.35 -9.60 -14.61
C LEU A 78 -0.43 -10.25 -13.58
N VAL A 79 -0.98 -10.61 -12.41
CA VAL A 79 -0.24 -11.18 -11.29
C VAL A 79 -0.02 -12.70 -11.43
N GLU A 80 -0.97 -13.43 -12.02
CA GLU A 80 -0.90 -14.89 -12.23
C GLU A 80 0.21 -15.34 -13.20
N ILE A 81 0.86 -14.40 -13.92
CA ILE A 81 2.05 -14.69 -14.73
C ILE A 81 3.22 -15.14 -13.85
N ASP A 82 3.34 -14.53 -12.66
CA ASP A 82 4.48 -14.70 -11.76
C ASP A 82 4.08 -15.32 -10.40
N CYS A 83 2.78 -15.51 -10.15
CA CYS A 83 2.23 -16.05 -8.91
C CYS A 83 1.22 -17.16 -9.16
N ASN A 84 1.14 -18.09 -8.20
CA ASN A 84 0.01 -19.02 -8.14
C ASN A 84 -1.26 -18.33 -7.56
N TRP A 85 -2.41 -19.00 -7.69
CA TRP A 85 -3.70 -18.47 -7.24
C TRP A 85 -3.72 -18.10 -5.74
N SER A 86 -3.04 -18.90 -4.91
CA SER A 86 -2.95 -18.68 -3.47
C SER A 86 -2.16 -17.41 -3.13
N GLU A 87 -1.02 -17.21 -3.79
CA GLU A 87 -0.20 -16.00 -3.67
C GLU A 87 -0.95 -14.76 -4.15
N THR A 88 -1.68 -14.86 -5.26
CA THR A 88 -2.48 -13.76 -5.81
C THR A 88 -3.56 -13.33 -4.81
N ALA A 89 -4.25 -14.29 -4.18
CA ALA A 89 -5.24 -13.99 -3.15
C ALA A 89 -4.60 -13.35 -1.91
N ASN A 90 -3.42 -13.82 -1.49
CA ASN A 90 -2.68 -13.24 -0.37
C ASN A 90 -2.18 -11.82 -0.66
N ILE A 91 -1.74 -11.55 -1.89
CA ILE A 91 -1.36 -10.20 -2.35
C ILE A 91 -2.56 -9.26 -2.26
N LEU A 92 -3.70 -9.64 -2.85
CA LEU A 92 -4.90 -8.79 -2.83
C LEU A 92 -5.38 -8.52 -1.41
N ARG A 93 -5.41 -9.55 -0.56
CA ARG A 93 -5.74 -9.40 0.86
C ARG A 93 -4.76 -8.47 1.57
N HIS A 94 -3.46 -8.63 1.34
CA HIS A 94 -2.44 -7.78 1.94
C HIS A 94 -2.60 -6.30 1.54
N LEU A 95 -2.84 -6.03 0.26
CA LEU A 95 -3.05 -4.67 -0.24
C LEU A 95 -4.34 -4.05 0.32
N GLU A 96 -5.38 -4.84 0.55
CA GLU A 96 -6.63 -4.42 1.18
C GLU A 96 -6.44 -4.15 2.69
N GLU A 97 -5.79 -5.06 3.42
CA GLU A 97 -5.50 -4.93 4.86
C GLU A 97 -4.58 -3.73 5.16
N THR A 98 -3.65 -3.43 4.26
CA THR A 98 -2.75 -2.27 4.35
C THR A 98 -3.36 -0.99 3.79
N GLN A 99 -4.64 -1.01 3.40
CA GLN A 99 -5.38 0.13 2.85
C GLN A 99 -4.74 0.75 1.59
N GLN A 100 -3.92 -0.01 0.86
CA GLN A 100 -3.33 0.43 -0.40
C GLN A 100 -4.30 0.29 -1.56
N ILE A 101 -5.32 -0.56 -1.43
CA ILE A 101 -6.44 -0.65 -2.37
C ILE A 101 -7.77 -0.81 -1.63
N SER A 102 -8.86 -0.42 -2.27
CA SER A 102 -10.22 -0.77 -1.87
C SER A 102 -10.85 -1.70 -2.90
N ARG A 103 -11.46 -2.79 -2.42
CA ARG A 103 -12.12 -3.79 -3.26
C ARG A 103 -13.63 -3.64 -3.14
N VAL A 104 -14.31 -3.38 -4.25
CA VAL A 104 -15.74 -3.09 -4.27
C VAL A 104 -16.41 -3.83 -5.42
N MET A 105 -17.57 -4.42 -5.16
CA MET A 105 -18.42 -4.98 -6.20
C MET A 105 -19.23 -3.85 -6.84
N TRP A 106 -19.15 -3.72 -8.15
CA TRP A 106 -19.85 -2.65 -8.87
C TRP A 106 -20.42 -3.15 -10.19
N LYS A 107 -21.52 -2.52 -10.58
CA LYS A 107 -22.23 -2.71 -11.84
C LYS A 107 -21.99 -1.50 -12.74
N MET A 108 -21.22 -1.67 -13.80
CA MET A 108 -21.13 -0.65 -14.85
C MET A 108 -22.45 -0.56 -15.64
N PRO A 109 -22.82 0.61 -16.19
CA PRO A 109 -24.01 0.74 -17.02
C PRO A 109 -23.95 -0.21 -18.23
N GLY A 110 -24.82 -1.21 -18.27
CA GLY A 110 -24.87 -2.21 -19.34
C GLY A 110 -24.05 -3.48 -19.11
N GLU A 111 -23.31 -3.58 -18.00
CA GLU A 111 -22.53 -4.78 -17.67
C GLU A 111 -23.05 -5.52 -16.43
N LYS A 112 -22.54 -6.74 -16.23
CA LYS A 112 -22.76 -7.52 -15.01
C LYS A 112 -21.95 -6.92 -13.85
N GLU A 113 -22.38 -7.21 -12.62
CA GLU A 113 -21.60 -6.89 -11.42
C GLU A 113 -20.22 -7.55 -11.47
N ALA A 114 -19.19 -6.76 -11.21
CA ALA A 114 -17.81 -7.19 -11.20
C ALA A 114 -17.08 -6.55 -10.01
N TRP A 115 -16.09 -7.27 -9.48
CA TRP A 115 -15.18 -6.72 -8.50
C TRP A 115 -14.18 -5.80 -9.17
N MET A 116 -14.01 -4.58 -8.67
CA MET A 116 -12.88 -3.74 -9.05
C MET A 116 -12.14 -3.22 -7.82
N LEU A 117 -10.91 -2.81 -8.12
CA LEU A 117 -9.90 -2.36 -7.18
C LEU A 117 -9.67 -0.87 -7.43
N PHE A 118 -9.60 -0.10 -6.35
CA PHE A 118 -9.37 1.35 -6.39
C PHE A 118 -8.16 1.71 -5.55
N LEU A 119 -7.36 2.67 -6.00
CA LEU A 119 -6.41 3.34 -5.11
C LEU A 119 -7.14 4.25 -4.11
N PRO A 120 -6.50 4.59 -2.97
CA PRO A 120 -7.11 5.40 -1.93
C PRO A 120 -7.60 6.75 -2.47
N GLY A 121 -8.84 7.12 -2.14
CA GLY A 121 -9.46 8.40 -2.54
C GLY A 121 -9.93 8.49 -4.00
N ILE A 122 -9.59 7.54 -4.88
CA ILE A 122 -10.09 7.51 -6.27
C ILE A 122 -11.57 7.13 -6.30
N GLN A 123 -11.98 6.17 -5.46
CA GLN A 123 -13.37 5.75 -5.35
C GLN A 123 -14.30 6.93 -5.03
N ASP A 124 -13.92 7.76 -4.05
CA ASP A 124 -14.72 8.92 -3.64
C ASP A 124 -14.79 10.00 -4.72
N LYS A 125 -13.70 10.22 -5.46
CA LYS A 125 -13.67 11.17 -6.58
C LYS A 125 -14.62 10.73 -7.68
N LEU A 126 -14.50 9.49 -8.12
CA LEU A 126 -15.32 8.96 -9.21
C LEU A 126 -16.81 8.82 -8.82
N ALA A 127 -17.11 8.57 -7.54
CA ALA A 127 -18.46 8.64 -6.99
C ALA A 127 -19.04 10.07 -7.02
N LYS A 128 -18.24 11.08 -6.67
CA LYS A 128 -18.65 12.51 -6.71
C LYS A 128 -18.84 13.03 -8.13
N GLU A 129 -18.03 12.57 -9.07
CA GLU A 129 -18.13 12.94 -10.49
C GLU A 129 -19.31 12.25 -11.20
N GLY A 130 -20.06 11.38 -10.50
CA GLY A 130 -21.24 10.70 -11.05
C GLY A 130 -20.89 9.62 -12.09
N VAL A 131 -19.60 9.32 -12.27
CA VAL A 131 -19.09 8.23 -13.12
C VAL A 131 -19.41 6.87 -12.49
N ILE A 132 -19.60 6.84 -11.16
CA ILE A 132 -19.85 5.64 -10.36
C ILE A 132 -21.11 5.80 -9.51
N LYS A 133 -22.00 4.79 -9.56
CA LYS A 133 -23.02 4.58 -8.52
C LYS A 133 -22.54 3.51 -7.56
N VAL A 134 -22.08 3.92 -6.37
CA VAL A 134 -21.63 3.00 -5.32
C VAL A 134 -22.87 2.35 -4.68
N THR A 135 -23.16 1.11 -5.06
CA THR A 135 -24.02 0.22 -4.26
C THR A 135 -23.16 -0.42 -3.19
N LYS A 136 -23.22 0.08 -1.97
CA LYS A 136 -22.74 -0.67 -0.80
C LYS A 136 -23.70 -1.84 -0.59
N THR A 137 -23.21 -3.06 -0.77
CA THR A 137 -23.85 -4.25 -0.19
C THR A 137 -23.45 -4.38 1.27
#